data_AF-A0A978TIF2-F1
#
_entry.id   AF-A0A978TIF2-F1
#
_cell.length_a   1.000
_cell.length_b   1.000
_cell.length_c   1.000
_cell.angle_alpha   90.00
_cell.angle_beta   90.00
_cell.angle_gamma   90.00
#
_symmetry.space_group_name_H-M   'P 1'
#
loop_
_entity.id
_entity.type
_entity.pdbx_description
1 polymer ?
#
loop_
_entity_poly.entity_id
_entity_poly.type
_entity_poly.pdbx_seq_one_letter_code
_entity_poly.pdbx_strand_id
1 'polypeptide(L)'
;MSNSTSVVEELLNAIPQLRPRLYFKTSLTALSHAMEDHVLAGAGGSLVIASFQQERFYLQEANRYLRIAELSDHLYVLSAQGTSFTSRSDNYETIAFAPDDALVHEWHLVVISPDYQACLICRERTSPEQLDGPSLDQTRRFEGIWTQDRYVTQRSAEILLHRIETYRPDIEAKIAIAKQHYLTPLATPSERLDGSGGPDPFTQRLITYLQAGQYKLLKAYQEQEAILSSMVEGVVAVDNTDRLITLNKAGSRLLMVNPETVKGQSIQEIIRNKDLQRFLQQTRAA
;
A
#
# COMPACT_ATOMS: atom_id res chain seq x y z
N MET A 1 -4.51 20.87 -11.61
CA MET A 1 -5.64 21.19 -10.71
C MET A 1 -5.66 20.13 -9.63
N SER A 2 -5.96 20.47 -8.38
CA SER A 2 -6.10 19.50 -7.28
C SER A 2 -7.55 19.03 -7.23
N ASN A 3 -7.77 17.72 -7.18
CA ASN A 3 -9.09 17.13 -6.98
C ASN A 3 -9.23 16.65 -5.54
N SER A 4 -10.09 17.32 -4.77
CA SER A 4 -10.34 16.96 -3.38
C SER A 4 -11.28 15.77 -3.21
N THR A 5 -11.89 15.27 -4.29
CA THR A 5 -12.86 14.18 -4.23
C THR A 5 -12.15 12.83 -4.20
N SER A 6 -12.57 11.94 -3.30
CA SER A 6 -12.01 10.59 -3.20
C SER A 6 -12.50 9.68 -4.31
N VAL A 7 -11.62 8.93 -4.98
CA VAL A 7 -12.02 7.95 -6.00
C VAL A 7 -12.83 6.83 -5.37
N VAL A 8 -12.47 6.43 -4.15
CA VAL A 8 -13.25 5.47 -3.35
C VAL A 8 -14.69 5.97 -3.15
N GLU A 9 -14.88 7.24 -2.79
CA GLU A 9 -16.21 7.81 -2.56
C GLU A 9 -17.01 7.95 -3.86
N GLU A 10 -16.38 8.39 -4.94
CA GLU A 10 -17.01 8.45 -6.27
C GLU A 10 -17.50 7.06 -6.71
N LEU A 11 -16.69 6.02 -6.52
CA LEU A 11 -17.07 4.65 -6.85
C LEU A 11 -18.22 4.14 -5.97
N LEU A 12 -18.20 4.41 -4.66
CA LEU A 12 -19.27 4.02 -3.74
C LEU A 12 -20.58 4.77 -4.03
N ASN A 13 -20.51 6.03 -4.46
CA ASN A 13 -21.67 6.80 -4.91
C ASN A 13 -22.24 6.24 -6.23
N ALA A 14 -21.37 5.85 -7.16
CA ALA A 14 -21.78 5.24 -8.42
C ALA A 14 -22.36 3.83 -8.24
N ILE A 15 -21.90 3.08 -7.23
CA ILE A 15 -22.34 1.72 -6.92
C ILE A 15 -22.57 1.55 -5.40
N PRO A 16 -23.70 2.03 -4.86
CA PRO A 16 -23.98 2.02 -3.41
C PRO A 16 -24.08 0.64 -2.75
N GLN A 17 -24.18 -0.41 -3.58
CA GLN A 17 -24.22 -1.81 -3.13
C GLN A 17 -22.85 -2.34 -2.72
N LEU A 18 -21.76 -1.68 -3.14
CA LEU A 18 -20.41 -2.05 -2.75
C LEU A 18 -20.23 -1.92 -1.24
N ARG A 19 -19.41 -2.83 -0.70
CA ARG A 19 -19.09 -2.87 0.73
C ARG A 19 -17.57 -2.80 0.88
N PRO A 20 -17.02 -1.64 1.27
CA PRO A 20 -15.58 -1.51 1.47
C PRO A 20 -15.11 -2.39 2.62
N ARG A 21 -13.91 -2.96 2.47
CA ARG A 21 -13.24 -3.78 3.48
C ARG A 21 -11.94 -3.13 3.91
N LEU A 22 -11.47 -3.50 5.09
CA LEU A 22 -10.17 -3.09 5.59
C LEU A 22 -9.10 -4.08 5.16
N TYR A 23 -8.00 -3.58 4.62
CA TYR A 23 -6.83 -4.33 4.18
C TYR A 23 -5.58 -3.81 4.88
N PHE A 24 -4.64 -4.70 5.15
CA PHE A 24 -3.28 -4.32 5.54
C PHE A 24 -2.48 -3.95 4.29
N LYS A 25 -1.54 -3.01 4.43
CA LYS A 25 -0.61 -2.63 3.35
C LYS A 25 0.02 -3.85 2.68
N THR A 26 0.54 -4.78 3.48
CA THR A 26 1.19 -6.01 3.01
C THR A 26 0.27 -6.87 2.14
N SER A 27 -1.03 -6.93 2.46
CA SER A 27 -2.02 -7.64 1.65
C SER A 27 -2.27 -6.93 0.32
N LEU A 28 -2.38 -5.59 0.31
CA LEU A 28 -2.57 -4.82 -0.91
C LEU A 28 -1.34 -4.84 -1.82
N THR A 29 -0.13 -4.81 -1.26
CA THR A 29 1.12 -5.00 -2.02
C THR A 29 1.12 -6.36 -2.72
N ALA A 30 0.84 -7.44 -1.98
CA ALA A 30 0.80 -8.78 -2.56
C ALA A 30 -0.28 -8.92 -3.65
N LEU A 31 -1.47 -8.34 -3.43
CA LEU A 31 -2.53 -8.32 -4.44
C LEU A 31 -2.16 -7.52 -5.67
N SER A 32 -1.52 -6.36 -5.50
CA SER A 32 -1.05 -5.54 -6.62
C SER A 32 -0.04 -6.33 -7.44
N HIS A 33 0.99 -6.89 -6.81
CA HIS A 33 1.99 -7.71 -7.51
C HIS A 33 1.34 -8.88 -8.26
N ALA A 34 0.42 -9.61 -7.63
CA ALA A 34 -0.28 -10.72 -8.29
C ALA A 34 -1.12 -10.26 -9.49
N MET A 35 -1.82 -9.13 -9.38
CA MET A 35 -2.59 -8.55 -10.49
C MET A 35 -1.68 -8.16 -11.65
N GLU A 36 -0.53 -7.59 -11.34
CA GLU A 36 0.36 -7.05 -12.35
C GLU A 36 1.27 -8.13 -12.97
N ASP A 37 1.63 -9.17 -12.22
CA ASP A 37 2.27 -10.39 -12.75
C ASP A 37 1.35 -11.11 -13.74
N HIS A 38 0.03 -11.07 -13.49
CA HIS A 38 -0.95 -11.59 -14.43
C HIS A 38 -0.92 -10.83 -15.77
N VAL A 39 -0.74 -9.51 -15.73
CA VAL A 39 -0.54 -8.70 -16.96
C VAL A 39 0.73 -9.11 -17.68
N LEU A 40 1.84 -9.25 -16.96
CA LEU A 40 3.14 -9.63 -17.52
C LEU A 40 3.16 -11.06 -18.10
N ALA A 41 2.32 -11.95 -17.60
CA ALA A 41 2.16 -13.31 -18.12
C ALA A 41 1.15 -13.40 -19.28
N GLY A 42 0.33 -12.37 -19.47
CA GLY A 42 -0.66 -12.30 -20.54
C GLY A 42 -0.03 -12.02 -21.90
N ALA A 43 -0.71 -12.44 -22.96
CA ALA A 43 -0.25 -12.26 -24.35
C ALA A 43 -1.05 -11.21 -25.15
N GLY A 44 -1.87 -10.40 -24.47
CA GLY A 44 -2.80 -9.47 -25.12
C GLY A 44 -2.73 -8.06 -24.57
N GLY A 45 -3.19 -7.09 -25.36
CA GLY A 45 -3.31 -5.69 -24.95
C GLY A 45 -4.22 -5.55 -23.72
N SER A 46 -3.75 -4.80 -22.75
CA SER A 46 -4.49 -4.49 -21.52
C SER A 46 -4.61 -3.00 -21.32
N LEU A 47 -5.66 -2.55 -20.63
CA LEU A 47 -5.69 -1.27 -19.95
C LEU A 47 -5.15 -1.45 -18.54
N VAL A 48 -4.11 -0.69 -18.19
CA VAL A 48 -3.55 -0.66 -16.84
C VAL A 48 -3.53 0.78 -16.33
N ILE A 49 -4.14 1.02 -15.18
CA ILE A 49 -4.13 2.31 -14.50
C ILE A 49 -3.62 2.08 -13.09
N ALA A 50 -2.50 2.68 -12.74
CA ALA A 50 -1.90 2.58 -11.40
C ALA A 50 -1.76 3.96 -10.78
N SER A 51 -2.18 4.11 -9.53
CA SER A 51 -2.04 5.34 -8.75
C SER A 51 -1.22 5.08 -7.50
N PHE A 52 -0.09 5.78 -7.40
CA PHE A 52 0.81 5.74 -6.28
C PHE A 52 0.64 6.98 -5.40
N GLN A 53 0.54 6.77 -4.09
CA GLN A 53 0.45 7.86 -3.10
C GLN A 53 1.63 8.84 -3.20
N GLN A 54 2.84 8.34 -3.53
CA GLN A 54 4.09 9.11 -3.55
C GLN A 54 5.06 8.56 -4.60
N GLU A 55 5.89 9.45 -5.19
CA GLU A 55 6.86 9.10 -6.23
C GLU A 55 7.82 7.97 -5.81
N ARG A 56 8.30 7.98 -4.56
CA ARG A 56 9.23 6.96 -4.07
C ARG A 56 8.70 5.52 -4.17
N PHE A 57 7.39 5.33 -4.04
CA PHE A 57 6.78 4.00 -4.16
C PHE A 57 6.73 3.55 -5.62
N TYR A 58 6.44 4.48 -6.54
CA TYR A 58 6.54 4.21 -7.96
C TYR A 58 7.98 3.88 -8.39
N LEU A 59 8.98 4.64 -7.94
CA LEU A 59 10.38 4.43 -8.32
C LEU A 59 10.91 3.04 -7.95
N GLN A 60 10.40 2.43 -6.87
CA GLN A 60 10.72 1.05 -6.49
C GLN A 60 10.20 0.03 -7.51
N GLU A 61 9.08 0.34 -8.16
CA GLU A 61 8.39 -0.53 -9.11
C GLU A 61 8.60 -0.14 -10.58
N ALA A 62 9.38 0.90 -10.88
CA ALA A 62 9.48 1.50 -12.21
C ALA A 62 9.89 0.49 -13.31
N ASN A 63 10.84 -0.40 -13.02
CA ASN A 63 11.25 -1.47 -13.96
C ASN A 63 10.10 -2.40 -14.33
N ARG A 64 9.18 -2.63 -13.39
CA ARG A 64 8.01 -3.48 -13.58
C ARG A 64 7.02 -2.84 -14.56
N TYR A 65 6.78 -1.55 -14.38
CA TYR A 65 5.89 -0.77 -15.24
C TYR A 65 6.46 -0.55 -16.64
N LEU A 66 7.78 -0.44 -16.78
CA LEU A 66 8.44 -0.44 -18.10
C LEU A 66 8.15 -1.74 -18.88
N ARG A 67 8.23 -2.90 -18.22
CA ARG A 67 7.91 -4.19 -18.85
C ARG A 67 6.42 -4.30 -19.21
N ILE A 68 5.53 -3.75 -18.40
CA ILE A 68 4.09 -3.70 -18.72
C ILE A 68 3.85 -2.82 -19.96
N ALA A 69 4.57 -1.69 -20.07
CA ALA A 69 4.47 -0.78 -21.20
C ALA A 69 4.85 -1.43 -22.54
N GLU A 70 5.76 -2.41 -22.53
CA GLU A 70 6.13 -3.19 -23.72
C GLU A 70 4.98 -4.10 -24.22
N LEU A 71 4.01 -4.40 -23.36
CA LEU A 71 2.88 -5.30 -23.64
C LEU A 71 1.54 -4.56 -23.83
N SER A 72 1.47 -3.29 -23.40
CA SER A 72 0.23 -2.53 -23.30
C SER A 72 0.41 -1.09 -23.77
N ASP A 73 -0.38 -0.71 -24.79
CA ASP A 73 -0.44 0.67 -25.29
C ASP A 73 -1.17 1.63 -24.33
N HIS A 74 -1.96 1.08 -23.40
CA HIS A 74 -2.83 1.80 -22.49
C HIS A 74 -2.38 1.61 -21.04
N LEU A 75 -1.17 2.09 -20.74
CA LEU A 75 -0.64 2.19 -19.39
C LEU A 75 -0.63 3.65 -18.92
N TYR A 76 -1.29 3.90 -17.78
CA TYR A 76 -1.38 5.21 -17.14
C TYR A 76 -0.91 5.09 -15.69
N VAL A 77 0.13 5.83 -15.33
CA VAL A 77 0.72 5.83 -13.98
C VAL A 77 0.58 7.21 -13.35
N LEU A 78 -0.21 7.30 -12.29
CA LEU A 78 -0.40 8.51 -11.50
C LEU A 78 0.51 8.50 -10.28
N SER A 79 1.12 9.65 -9.97
CA SER A 79 1.85 9.86 -8.72
C SER A 79 1.82 11.33 -8.32
N ALA A 80 1.94 11.60 -7.02
CA ALA A 80 2.16 12.95 -6.51
C ALA A 80 3.42 13.55 -7.14
N GLN A 81 3.39 14.86 -7.44
CA GLN A 81 4.57 15.60 -7.88
C GLN A 81 5.70 15.48 -6.84
N GLY A 82 6.81 14.90 -7.26
CA GLY A 82 8.05 14.91 -6.50
C GLY A 82 9.19 15.55 -7.29
N THR A 83 10.42 15.36 -6.85
CA THR A 83 11.59 16.05 -7.42
C THR A 83 11.87 15.69 -8.89
N SER A 84 11.40 14.53 -9.36
CA SER A 84 11.64 14.05 -10.73
C SER A 84 10.41 13.55 -11.48
N PHE A 85 9.29 13.27 -10.80
CA PHE A 85 8.07 12.77 -11.45
C PHE A 85 7.39 13.87 -12.26
N THR A 86 7.73 13.92 -13.54
CA THR A 86 7.15 14.82 -14.52
C THR A 86 6.22 14.02 -15.41
N SER A 87 5.10 14.65 -15.81
CA SER A 87 4.21 14.07 -16.81
C SER A 87 4.98 13.93 -18.13
N ARG A 88 5.19 12.68 -18.57
CA ARG A 88 5.95 12.27 -19.75
C ARG A 88 5.16 11.18 -20.48
N SER A 89 5.46 11.03 -21.76
CA SER A 89 4.80 10.09 -22.66
C SER A 89 5.85 9.33 -23.48
N ASP A 90 6.87 8.80 -22.79
CA ASP A 90 7.94 8.04 -23.43
C ASP A 90 7.43 6.62 -23.77
N ASN A 91 7.49 5.71 -22.79
CA ASN A 91 7.04 4.33 -22.96
C ASN A 91 5.59 4.14 -22.50
N TYR A 92 5.11 5.00 -21.59
CA TYR A 92 3.74 5.02 -21.10
C TYR A 92 3.43 6.41 -20.52
N GLU A 93 2.16 6.65 -20.19
CA GLU A 93 1.73 7.94 -19.69
C GLU A 93 2.00 8.06 -18.20
N THR A 94 2.84 9.02 -17.81
CA THR A 94 2.96 9.45 -16.41
C THR A 94 2.10 10.69 -16.17
N ILE A 95 1.38 10.69 -15.06
CA ILE A 95 0.42 11.75 -14.69
C ILE A 95 0.76 12.24 -13.30
N ALA A 96 1.32 13.44 -13.23
CA ALA A 96 1.63 14.06 -11.95
C ALA A 96 0.40 14.79 -11.40
N PHE A 97 0.03 14.50 -10.15
CA PHE A 97 -1.02 15.24 -9.42
C PHE A 97 -0.45 16.08 -8.28
N ALA A 98 -1.23 17.04 -7.81
CA ALA A 98 -0.78 18.01 -6.81
C ALA A 98 -0.68 17.38 -5.40
N PRO A 99 0.21 17.87 -4.52
CA PRO A 99 0.37 17.31 -3.17
C PRO A 99 -0.84 17.44 -2.23
N ASP A 100 -1.84 18.25 -2.61
CA ASP A 100 -3.11 18.45 -1.90
C ASP A 100 -4.27 17.66 -2.51
N ASP A 101 -4.00 16.83 -3.52
CA ASP A 101 -4.99 15.97 -4.17
C ASP A 101 -5.38 14.79 -3.27
N ALA A 102 -6.64 14.35 -3.34
CA ALA A 102 -7.11 13.18 -2.59
C ALA A 102 -6.29 11.92 -2.88
N LEU A 103 -5.75 11.79 -4.10
CA LEU A 103 -4.92 10.64 -4.51
C LEU A 103 -3.65 10.44 -3.65
N VAL A 104 -3.17 11.46 -2.93
CA VAL A 104 -2.04 11.32 -1.99
C VAL A 104 -2.33 10.30 -0.89
N HIS A 105 -3.60 10.12 -0.53
CA HIS A 105 -4.03 9.16 0.48
C HIS A 105 -4.65 7.90 -0.12
N GLU A 106 -4.59 7.72 -1.45
CA GLU A 106 -5.25 6.62 -2.13
C GLU A 106 -4.27 5.74 -2.93
N TRP A 107 -4.62 4.46 -3.01
CA TRP A 107 -3.92 3.44 -3.77
C TRP A 107 -4.90 2.82 -4.74
N HIS A 108 -4.60 2.94 -6.04
CA HIS A 108 -5.43 2.35 -7.09
C HIS A 108 -4.61 1.49 -8.03
N LEU A 109 -5.19 0.37 -8.44
CA LEU A 109 -4.72 -0.42 -9.55
C LEU A 109 -5.93 -0.99 -10.28
N VAL A 110 -6.03 -0.72 -11.57
CA VAL A 110 -7.07 -1.24 -12.44
C VAL A 110 -6.41 -1.93 -13.62
N VAL A 111 -6.83 -3.17 -13.87
CA VAL A 111 -6.38 -3.99 -14.99
C VAL A 111 -7.61 -4.49 -15.73
N ILE A 112 -7.65 -4.27 -17.05
CA ILE A 112 -8.66 -4.85 -17.94
C ILE A 112 -7.94 -5.42 -19.16
N SER A 113 -8.04 -6.73 -19.35
CA SER A 113 -7.59 -7.45 -20.54
C SER A 113 -8.72 -8.41 -21.00
N PRO A 114 -8.59 -9.06 -22.17
CA PRO A 114 -9.63 -9.95 -22.68
C PRO A 114 -10.00 -11.09 -21.72
N ASP A 115 -9.00 -11.67 -21.05
CA ASP A 115 -9.14 -12.87 -20.22
C ASP A 115 -9.04 -12.58 -18.71
N TYR A 116 -8.73 -11.34 -18.33
CA TYR A 116 -8.53 -10.96 -16.94
C TYR A 116 -8.94 -9.52 -16.67
N GLN A 117 -9.64 -9.32 -15.55
CA GLN A 117 -9.96 -7.99 -15.08
C GLN A 117 -9.96 -7.98 -13.56
N ALA A 118 -9.40 -6.93 -13.00
CA ALA A 118 -9.41 -6.73 -11.56
C ALA A 118 -9.20 -5.25 -11.25
N CYS A 119 -9.81 -4.77 -10.18
CA CYS A 119 -9.50 -3.47 -9.63
C CYS A 119 -9.29 -3.53 -8.13
N LEU A 120 -8.38 -2.68 -7.66
CA LEU A 120 -8.10 -2.36 -6.28
C LEU A 120 -8.26 -0.84 -6.16
N ILE A 121 -9.28 -0.38 -5.42
CA ILE A 121 -9.59 1.03 -5.22
C ILE A 121 -9.68 1.26 -3.71
N CYS A 122 -8.61 1.78 -3.12
CA CYS A 122 -8.44 1.86 -1.69
C CYS A 122 -7.93 3.23 -1.25
N ARG A 123 -8.35 3.66 -0.05
CA ARG A 123 -7.84 4.84 0.64
C ARG A 123 -7.22 4.45 1.96
N GLU A 124 -6.17 5.13 2.35
CA GLU A 124 -5.53 4.92 3.65
C GLU A 124 -6.40 5.43 4.79
N ARG A 125 -6.46 4.67 5.88
CA ARG A 125 -7.10 5.08 7.13
C ARG A 125 -6.02 5.57 8.08
N THR A 126 -5.97 6.88 8.30
CA THR A 126 -5.15 7.46 9.36
C THR A 126 -5.77 7.06 10.71
N SER A 127 -5.10 6.20 11.47
CA SER A 127 -5.58 5.84 12.81
C SER A 127 -5.12 6.89 13.82
N PRO A 128 -6.03 7.51 14.60
CA PRO A 128 -5.65 8.43 15.67
C PRO A 128 -4.81 7.78 16.78
N GLU A 129 -4.88 6.45 16.93
CA GLU A 129 -4.25 5.71 18.03
C GLU A 129 -2.74 5.45 17.86
N GLN A 130 -2.12 5.90 16.75
CA GLN A 130 -0.69 5.67 16.46
C GLN A 130 0.27 6.66 17.15
N LEU A 131 -0.18 7.38 18.17
CA LEU A 131 0.63 8.42 18.84
C LEU A 131 1.74 7.87 19.75
N ASP A 132 1.69 6.61 20.19
CA ASP A 132 2.71 5.99 21.04
C ASP A 132 2.90 4.51 20.68
N GLY A 133 3.80 4.21 19.75
CA GLY A 133 4.22 2.85 19.39
C GLY A 133 5.24 2.85 18.24
N PRO A 134 6.07 1.80 18.09
CA PRO A 134 7.14 1.80 17.11
C PRO A 134 6.62 2.06 15.70
N SER A 135 7.32 2.95 14.99
CA SER A 135 7.13 3.23 13.55
C SER A 135 7.12 1.93 12.74
N LEU A 136 5.93 1.41 12.46
CA LEU A 136 5.75 0.25 11.60
C LEU A 136 4.75 0.61 10.52
N ASP A 137 5.28 1.06 9.38
CA ASP A 137 4.59 1.20 8.08
C ASP A 137 3.79 -0.07 7.69
N GLN A 138 4.09 -1.22 8.32
CA GLN A 138 3.34 -2.48 8.22
C GLN A 138 1.96 -2.46 8.91
N THR A 139 1.71 -1.53 9.82
CA THR A 139 0.43 -1.40 10.53
C THR A 139 -0.59 -0.54 9.77
N ARG A 140 -0.18 0.10 8.66
CA ARG A 140 -1.05 0.94 7.83
C ARG A 140 -2.21 0.12 7.30
N ARG A 141 -3.40 0.67 7.47
CA ARG A 141 -4.66 0.06 7.04
C ARG A 141 -5.26 0.88 5.93
N PHE A 142 -5.88 0.18 4.99
CA PHE A 142 -6.52 0.75 3.84
C PHE A 142 -7.96 0.28 3.80
N GLU A 143 -8.88 1.18 3.56
CA GLU A 143 -10.30 0.89 3.34
C GLU A 143 -10.61 0.99 1.86
N GLY A 144 -11.26 -0.01 1.29
CA GLY A 144 -11.63 0.06 -0.11
C GLY A 144 -12.21 -1.21 -0.69
N ILE A 145 -12.20 -1.28 -2.01
CA ILE A 145 -12.76 -2.37 -2.81
C ILE A 145 -11.61 -3.04 -3.55
N TRP A 146 -11.56 -4.37 -3.45
CA TRP A 146 -10.82 -5.21 -4.38
C TRP A 146 -11.80 -6.21 -4.99
N THR A 147 -11.82 -6.33 -6.32
CA THR A 147 -12.76 -7.21 -7.02
C THR A 147 -12.26 -7.56 -8.42
N GLN A 148 -12.85 -8.61 -8.99
CA GLN A 148 -12.69 -9.06 -10.39
C GLN A 148 -13.99 -8.90 -11.19
N ASP A 149 -15.01 -8.26 -10.59
CA ASP A 149 -16.28 -8.00 -11.24
C ASP A 149 -16.12 -7.00 -12.40
N ARG A 150 -16.62 -7.38 -13.58
CA ARG A 150 -16.45 -6.59 -14.82
C ARG A 150 -17.02 -5.19 -14.70
N TYR A 151 -18.23 -5.08 -14.17
CA TYR A 151 -18.95 -3.81 -14.08
C TYR A 151 -18.20 -2.87 -13.14
N VAL A 152 -17.80 -3.35 -11.96
CA VAL A 152 -17.05 -2.54 -11.00
C VAL A 152 -15.68 -2.12 -11.54
N THR A 153 -14.96 -3.02 -12.21
CA THR A 153 -13.65 -2.72 -12.80
C THR A 153 -13.77 -1.69 -13.93
N GLN A 154 -14.75 -1.82 -14.83
CA GLN A 154 -14.99 -0.83 -15.89
C GLN A 154 -15.39 0.53 -15.33
N ARG A 155 -16.26 0.57 -14.30
CA ARG A 155 -16.63 1.83 -13.62
C ARG A 155 -15.45 2.49 -12.93
N SER A 156 -14.58 1.70 -12.30
CA SER A 156 -13.36 2.21 -11.67
C SER A 156 -12.39 2.80 -12.72
N ALA A 157 -12.23 2.12 -13.87
CA ALA A 157 -11.45 2.63 -14.99
C ALA A 157 -12.04 3.93 -15.57
N GLU A 158 -13.36 4.01 -15.73
CA GLU A 158 -14.06 5.20 -16.22
C GLU A 158 -13.76 6.44 -15.36
N ILE A 159 -13.91 6.32 -14.05
CA ILE A 159 -13.64 7.40 -13.08
C ILE A 159 -12.18 7.86 -13.19
N LEU A 160 -11.23 6.91 -13.17
CA LEU A 160 -9.81 7.24 -13.23
C LEU A 160 -9.40 7.86 -14.59
N LEU A 161 -9.92 7.35 -15.71
CA LEU A 161 -9.64 7.90 -17.03
C LEU A 161 -10.19 9.32 -17.19
N HIS A 162 -11.38 9.60 -16.65
CA HIS A 162 -11.92 10.97 -16.63
C HIS A 162 -11.04 11.92 -15.80
N ARG A 163 -10.52 11.43 -14.67
CA ARG A 163 -9.59 12.21 -13.85
C ARG A 163 -8.25 12.44 -14.56
N ILE A 164 -7.70 11.42 -15.22
CA ILE A 164 -6.49 11.53 -16.04
C ILE A 164 -6.66 12.57 -17.15
N GLU A 165 -7.79 12.55 -17.85
CA GLU A 165 -8.16 13.51 -18.90
C GLU A 165 -8.15 14.95 -18.38
N THR A 166 -8.62 15.16 -17.14
CA THR A 166 -8.58 16.48 -16.48
C THR A 166 -7.15 16.94 -16.16
N TYR A 167 -6.25 16.02 -15.77
CA TYR A 167 -4.84 16.34 -15.52
C TYR A 167 -4.03 16.54 -16.80
N ARG A 168 -4.34 15.77 -17.86
CA ARG A 168 -3.61 15.70 -19.13
C ARG A 168 -4.61 15.75 -20.30
N PRO A 169 -5.16 16.94 -20.63
CA PRO A 169 -6.08 17.07 -21.77
C PRO A 169 -5.39 16.79 -23.11
N ASP A 170 -4.06 16.86 -23.17
CA ASP A 170 -3.26 16.59 -24.37
C ASP A 170 -3.36 15.12 -24.86
N ILE A 171 -3.74 14.18 -23.99
CA ILE A 171 -3.90 12.75 -24.34
C ILE A 171 -5.37 12.32 -24.43
N GLU A 172 -6.32 13.25 -24.52
CA GLU A 172 -7.77 12.99 -24.60
C GLU A 172 -8.10 11.95 -25.69
N ALA A 173 -7.52 12.08 -26.88
CA ALA A 173 -7.76 11.13 -27.98
C ALA A 173 -7.34 9.69 -27.63
N LYS A 174 -6.21 9.51 -26.94
CA LYS A 174 -5.73 8.20 -26.49
C LYS A 174 -6.67 7.61 -25.42
N ILE A 175 -7.17 8.45 -24.52
CA ILE A 175 -8.15 8.06 -23.49
C ILE A 175 -9.47 7.65 -24.15
N ALA A 176 -9.94 8.37 -25.17
CA ALA A 176 -11.16 8.05 -25.90
C ALA A 176 -11.08 6.66 -26.56
N ILE A 177 -9.94 6.34 -27.18
CA ILE A 177 -9.66 4.99 -27.74
C ILE A 177 -9.72 3.93 -26.64
N ALA A 178 -9.10 4.19 -25.47
CA ALA A 178 -9.13 3.27 -24.34
C ALA A 178 -10.57 3.03 -23.84
N LYS A 179 -11.36 4.09 -23.67
CA LYS A 179 -12.77 4.01 -23.24
C LYS A 179 -13.59 3.19 -24.23
N GLN A 180 -13.40 3.42 -25.53
CA GLN A 180 -14.12 2.68 -26.58
C GLN A 180 -13.75 1.19 -26.58
N HIS A 181 -12.49 0.84 -26.42
CA HIS A 181 -12.04 -0.55 -26.52
C HIS A 181 -12.33 -1.37 -25.26
N TYR A 182 -12.10 -0.82 -24.07
CA TYR A 182 -12.15 -1.58 -22.81
C TYR A 182 -13.45 -1.39 -22.02
N LEU A 183 -14.15 -0.26 -22.20
CA LEU A 183 -15.34 0.08 -21.41
C LEU A 183 -16.65 -0.06 -22.21
N THR A 184 -16.58 -0.34 -23.51
CA THR A 184 -17.77 -0.43 -24.38
C THR A 184 -17.94 -1.85 -24.96
N PRO A 185 -19.10 -2.50 -24.80
CA PRO A 185 -20.22 -2.06 -23.96
C PRO A 185 -19.86 -2.11 -22.46
N LEU A 186 -20.46 -1.21 -21.70
CA LEU A 186 -20.39 -1.27 -20.24
C LEU A 186 -21.14 -2.54 -19.81
N ALA A 187 -20.51 -3.35 -18.97
CA ALA A 187 -21.11 -4.56 -18.46
C ALA A 187 -22.37 -4.24 -17.64
N THR A 188 -23.30 -5.18 -17.60
CA THR A 188 -24.44 -5.08 -16.70
C THR A 188 -23.99 -5.31 -15.26
N PRO A 189 -24.56 -4.60 -14.27
CA PRO A 189 -24.30 -4.87 -12.87
C PRO A 189 -24.60 -6.34 -12.55
N SER A 190 -23.64 -7.04 -11.94
CA SER A 190 -23.86 -8.40 -11.44
C SER A 190 -24.88 -8.39 -10.30
N GLU A 191 -25.63 -9.48 -10.12
CA GLU A 191 -26.63 -9.58 -9.04
C GLU A 191 -26.02 -9.53 -7.62
N ARG A 192 -24.71 -9.79 -7.49
CA ARG A 192 -23.98 -9.87 -6.20
C ARG A 192 -22.70 -9.03 -6.22
N LEU A 193 -22.85 -7.73 -5.98
CA LEU A 193 -21.74 -6.76 -5.92
C LEU A 193 -21.14 -6.58 -4.51
N ASP A 194 -21.75 -7.18 -3.49
CA ASP A 194 -21.32 -7.12 -2.08
C ASP A 194 -20.06 -7.98 -1.78
N GLY A 195 -19.46 -8.57 -2.82
CA GLY A 195 -18.32 -9.47 -2.70
C GLY A 195 -18.68 -10.86 -2.16
N SER A 196 -19.96 -11.26 -2.21
CA SER A 196 -20.43 -12.64 -1.98
C SER A 196 -20.58 -13.46 -3.27
N GLY A 197 -20.59 -12.80 -4.43
CA GLY A 197 -20.67 -13.43 -5.76
C GLY A 197 -19.47 -13.15 -6.68
N GLY A 198 -18.36 -12.65 -6.13
CA GLY A 198 -17.15 -12.41 -6.91
C GLY A 198 -15.88 -12.70 -6.12
N PRO A 199 -14.76 -12.50 -6.82
CA PRO A 199 -13.66 -13.44 -7.11
C PRO A 199 -13.95 -14.94 -6.98
N ASP A 200 -13.13 -15.77 -7.63
CA ASP A 200 -13.05 -17.21 -7.33
C ASP A 200 -13.02 -17.41 -5.80
N PRO A 201 -13.85 -18.29 -5.22
CA PRO A 201 -13.81 -18.66 -3.80
C PRO A 201 -12.40 -18.96 -3.27
N PHE A 202 -11.47 -19.35 -4.14
CA PHE A 202 -10.05 -19.44 -3.83
C PHE A 202 -9.44 -18.07 -3.45
N THR A 203 -9.56 -17.05 -4.31
CA THR A 203 -8.92 -15.75 -4.10
C THR A 203 -9.47 -15.05 -2.86
N GLN A 204 -10.79 -15.16 -2.62
CA GLN A 204 -11.40 -14.63 -1.39
C GLN A 204 -10.84 -15.30 -0.13
N ARG A 205 -10.63 -16.63 -0.16
CA ARG A 205 -9.99 -17.36 0.95
C ARG A 205 -8.53 -16.93 1.13
N LEU A 206 -7.80 -16.74 0.03
CA LEU A 206 -6.39 -16.34 0.07
C LEU A 206 -6.21 -14.98 0.74
N ILE A 207 -7.05 -14.00 0.39
CA ILE A 207 -7.09 -12.70 1.05
C ILE A 207 -7.45 -12.84 2.53
N THR A 208 -8.46 -13.65 2.83
CA THR A 208 -8.87 -13.89 4.22
C THR A 208 -7.72 -14.47 5.05
N TYR A 209 -6.96 -15.42 4.49
CA TYR A 209 -5.79 -15.99 5.15
C TYR A 209 -4.65 -14.98 5.30
N LEU A 210 -4.37 -14.17 4.27
CA LEU A 210 -3.37 -13.10 4.35
C LEU A 210 -3.73 -12.13 5.48
N GLN A 211 -4.98 -11.66 5.52
CA GLN A 211 -5.46 -10.75 6.55
C GLN A 211 -5.42 -11.38 7.95
N ALA A 212 -5.86 -12.62 8.09
CA ALA A 212 -5.83 -13.34 9.37
C ALA A 212 -4.39 -13.55 9.86
N GLY A 213 -3.45 -13.83 8.96
CA GLY A 213 -2.02 -13.95 9.27
C GLY A 213 -1.43 -12.63 9.78
N GLN A 214 -1.69 -11.53 9.09
CA GLN A 214 -1.24 -10.20 9.50
C GLN A 214 -1.85 -9.78 10.84
N TYR A 215 -3.13 -10.06 11.06
CA TYR A 215 -3.80 -9.77 12.33
C TYR A 215 -3.18 -10.55 13.49
N LYS A 216 -2.92 -11.86 13.30
CA LYS A 216 -2.25 -12.68 14.33
C LYS A 216 -0.86 -12.15 14.67
N LEU A 217 -0.09 -11.76 13.66
CA LEU A 217 1.24 -11.21 13.85
C LEU A 217 1.20 -9.89 14.64
N LEU A 218 0.29 -8.98 14.27
CA LEU A 218 0.11 -7.72 14.98
C LEU A 218 -0.31 -7.94 16.44
N LYS A 219 -1.24 -8.86 16.67
CA LYS A 219 -1.70 -9.21 18.02
C LYS A 219 -0.55 -9.78 18.88
N ALA A 220 0.27 -10.66 18.32
CA ALA A 220 1.43 -11.21 19.02
C ALA A 220 2.45 -10.12 19.39
N TYR A 221 2.71 -9.16 18.49
CA TYR A 221 3.57 -8.01 18.80
C TYR A 221 3.01 -7.15 19.93
N GLN A 222 1.71 -6.84 19.89
CA GLN A 222 1.05 -6.06 20.94
C GLN A 222 1.10 -6.76 22.31
N GLU A 223 0.89 -8.09 22.34
CA GLU A 223 1.00 -8.88 23.56
C GLU A 223 2.44 -8.87 24.10
N GLN A 224 3.44 -9.06 23.25
CA GLN A 224 4.85 -8.98 23.64
C GLN A 224 5.21 -7.60 24.21
N GLU A 225 4.73 -6.53 23.57
CA GLU A 225 4.98 -5.15 24.01
C GLU A 225 4.26 -4.84 25.34
N ALA A 226 3.03 -5.31 25.52
CA ALA A 226 2.30 -5.18 26.78
C ALA A 226 3.02 -5.89 27.93
N ILE A 227 3.55 -7.09 27.69
CA ILE A 227 4.36 -7.81 28.67
C ILE A 227 5.62 -6.99 29.02
N LEU A 228 6.43 -6.62 28.02
CA LEU A 228 7.68 -5.89 28.24
C LEU A 228 7.47 -4.54 28.92
N SER A 229 6.40 -3.82 28.59
CA SER A 229 6.08 -2.50 29.17
C SER A 229 5.54 -2.58 30.59
N SER A 230 4.88 -3.68 30.96
CA SER A 230 4.38 -3.94 32.32
C SER A 230 5.44 -4.48 33.28
N MET A 231 6.53 -5.06 32.76
CA MET A 231 7.63 -5.58 33.58
C MET A 231 8.25 -4.50 34.47
N VAL A 232 8.52 -4.87 35.73
CA VAL A 232 9.18 -4.01 36.71
C VAL A 232 10.69 -3.97 36.43
N GLU A 233 11.27 -5.10 36.02
CA GLU A 233 12.67 -5.22 35.65
C GLU A 233 12.98 -4.57 34.30
N GLY A 234 14.18 -3.96 34.22
CA GLY A 234 14.70 -3.41 32.97
C GLY A 234 15.16 -4.51 32.02
N VAL A 235 14.64 -4.51 30.79
CA VAL A 235 15.03 -5.42 29.72
C VAL A 235 15.79 -4.65 28.65
N VAL A 236 16.98 -5.13 28.32
CA VAL A 236 17.86 -4.61 27.27
C VAL A 236 18.22 -5.76 26.34
N ALA A 237 17.91 -5.62 25.05
CA ALA A 237 18.34 -6.55 24.02
C ALA A 237 19.30 -5.84 23.06
N VAL A 238 20.42 -6.48 22.73
CA VAL A 238 21.43 -5.97 21.80
C VAL A 238 21.69 -6.98 20.68
N ASP A 239 22.14 -6.52 19.52
CA ASP A 239 22.56 -7.37 18.42
C ASP A 239 23.99 -7.90 18.60
N ASN A 240 24.47 -8.68 17.62
CA ASN A 240 25.82 -9.27 17.66
C ASN A 240 26.95 -8.22 17.65
N THR A 241 26.63 -6.96 17.31
CA THR A 241 27.54 -5.81 17.27
C THR A 241 27.34 -4.83 18.43
N ASP A 242 26.67 -5.25 19.51
CA ASP A 242 26.36 -4.44 20.69
C ASP A 242 25.44 -3.23 20.42
N ARG A 243 24.68 -3.25 19.32
CA ARG A 243 23.69 -2.19 19.05
C ARG A 243 22.36 -2.52 19.68
N LEU A 244 21.70 -1.50 20.22
CA LEU A 244 20.42 -1.68 20.91
C LEU A 244 19.32 -2.15 19.94
N ILE A 245 18.75 -3.33 20.20
CA ILE A 245 17.56 -3.85 19.51
C ILE A 245 16.29 -3.37 20.21
N THR A 246 16.22 -3.50 21.54
CA THR A 246 15.03 -3.18 22.33
C THR A 246 15.40 -2.75 23.74
N LEU A 247 14.67 -1.78 24.26
CA LEU A 247 14.75 -1.30 25.63
C LEU A 247 13.33 -1.10 26.15
N ASN A 248 12.95 -1.81 27.22
CA ASN A 248 11.59 -1.67 27.77
C ASN A 248 11.44 -0.40 28.62
N LYS A 249 10.20 -0.08 29.04
CA LYS A 249 9.88 1.13 29.82
C LYS A 249 10.65 1.22 31.15
N ALA A 250 10.82 0.09 31.84
CA ALA A 250 11.61 0.04 33.08
C ALA A 250 13.09 0.33 32.82
N GLY A 251 13.69 -0.27 31.79
CA GLY A 251 15.07 -0.02 31.39
C GLY A 251 15.30 1.43 30.93
N SER A 252 14.35 2.00 30.18
CA SER A 252 14.37 3.41 29.79
C SER A 252 14.38 4.35 31.00
N ARG A 253 13.54 4.10 32.01
CA ARG A 253 13.55 4.87 33.26
C ARG A 253 14.87 4.72 34.02
N LEU A 254 15.40 3.50 34.10
CA LEU A 254 16.65 3.21 34.81
C LEU A 254 17.87 3.87 34.15
N LEU A 255 17.93 3.84 32.81
CA LEU A 255 19.03 4.39 32.03
C LEU A 255 18.84 5.88 31.70
N MET A 256 17.65 6.43 31.96
CA MET A 256 17.25 7.81 31.63
C MET A 256 17.45 8.15 30.13
N VAL A 257 17.14 7.20 29.25
CA VAL A 257 17.25 7.37 27.79
C VAL A 257 15.92 7.15 27.10
N ASN A 258 15.66 7.90 26.04
CA ASN A 258 14.50 7.68 25.19
C ASN A 258 14.81 6.55 24.19
N PRO A 259 14.13 5.39 24.26
CA PRO A 259 14.42 4.23 23.42
C PRO A 259 14.33 4.53 21.92
N GLU A 260 13.42 5.42 21.49
CA GLU A 260 13.25 5.77 20.07
C GLU A 260 14.46 6.54 19.51
N THR A 261 15.15 7.31 20.36
CA THR A 261 16.32 8.10 19.94
C THR A 261 17.63 7.31 19.91
N VAL A 262 17.67 6.17 20.61
CA VAL A 262 18.91 5.41 20.82
C VAL A 262 18.87 4.00 20.21
N LYS A 263 17.74 3.61 19.62
CA LYS A 263 17.61 2.33 18.91
C LYS A 263 18.64 2.22 17.79
N GLY A 264 19.30 1.06 17.71
CA GLY A 264 20.36 0.80 16.75
C GLY A 264 21.70 1.47 17.05
N GLN A 265 21.81 2.31 18.08
CA GLN A 265 23.10 2.86 18.54
C GLN A 265 23.84 1.84 19.41
N SER A 266 25.16 2.03 19.57
CA SER A 266 25.97 1.15 20.41
C SER A 266 25.60 1.30 21.87
N ILE A 267 25.40 0.18 22.58
CA ILE A 267 25.08 0.20 24.01
C ILE A 267 26.15 0.90 24.85
N GLN A 268 27.39 0.93 24.36
CA GLN A 268 28.51 1.61 25.01
C GLN A 268 28.41 3.15 24.90
N GLU A 269 27.78 3.66 23.84
CA GLU A 269 27.51 5.10 23.66
C GLU A 269 26.33 5.54 24.51
N ILE A 270 25.33 4.66 24.65
CA ILE A 270 24.09 4.89 25.42
C ILE A 270 24.38 4.87 26.92
N ILE A 271 25.13 3.87 27.39
CA ILE A 271 25.40 3.66 28.81
C ILE A 271 26.82 4.12 29.14
N ARG A 272 26.93 5.28 29.80
CA ARG A 272 28.23 5.85 30.22
C ARG A 272 28.79 5.27 31.53
N ASN A 273 28.14 4.25 32.07
CA ASN A 273 28.55 3.58 33.31
C ASN A 273 29.52 2.43 33.00
N LYS A 274 30.80 2.61 33.38
CA LYS A 274 31.87 1.65 33.14
C LYS A 274 31.64 0.29 33.80
N ASP A 275 30.96 0.22 34.94
CA ASP A 275 30.72 -1.03 35.64
C ASP A 275 29.64 -1.86 34.95
N LEU A 276 28.60 -1.21 34.42
CA LEU A 276 27.56 -1.87 33.62
C LEU A 276 28.10 -2.34 32.26
N GLN A 277 28.99 -1.58 31.64
CA GLN A 277 29.68 -2.00 30.42
C GLN A 277 30.54 -3.25 30.65
N ARG A 278 31.29 -3.32 31.76
CA ARG A 278 32.07 -4.52 32.13
C ARG A 278 31.16 -5.73 32.38
N PHE A 279 30.03 -5.52 33.07
CA PHE A 279 29.05 -6.58 33.31
C PHE A 279 28.53 -7.19 32.00
N LEU A 280 28.12 -6.35 31.04
CA LEU A 280 27.65 -6.79 29.73
C LEU A 280 28.71 -7.58 28.95
N GLN A 281 29.98 -7.14 28.99
CA GLN A 281 31.09 -7.86 28.37
C GLN A 281 31.33 -9.23 29.01
N GLN A 282 31.23 -9.34 30.33
CA GLN A 282 31.42 -10.59 31.07
C GLN A 282 30.32 -11.61 30.76
N THR A 283 29.05 -11.18 30.68
CA THR A 283 27.93 -12.07 30.33
C THR A 283 27.96 -12.62 28.90
N ARG A 284 28.72 -12.01 27.97
CA ARG A 284 28.90 -12.53 26.59
C ARG A 284 30.07 -13.51 26.46
N ALA A 285 30.99 -13.53 27.42
CA ALA A 285 32.17 -14.40 27.42
C ALA A 285 31.92 -15.76 28.10
N ALA A 286 30.72 -15.96 28.66
CA ALA A 286 30.23 -17.20 29.27
C ALA A 286 29.27 -17.92 28.32
#